data_AF-A0A5C7T8S3-F1
#
_entry.id   AF-A0A5C7T8S3-F1
#
_cell.length_a   1.000
_cell.length_b   1.000
_cell.length_c   1.000
_cell.angle_alpha   90.00
_cell.angle_beta   90.00
_cell.angle_gamma   90.00
#
_symmetry.space_group_name_H-M   'P 1'
#
loop_
_entity.id
_entity.type
_entity.pdbx_description
1 polymer ?
#
loop_
_entity_poly.entity_id
_entity_poly.type
_entity_poly.pdbx_seq_one_letter_code
_entity_poly.pdbx_strand_id
1 'polypeptide(L)' 'MSRLSEAKNLVWQTANVTAEARMQLLRQRPVTLWMTGLSGAGKSTLAFALEKRLIELGHACFVLDGDNVRHGLGPVNAN' A
#
# COMPACT_ATOMS: atom_id res chain seq x y z
N MET A 1 -22.31 -29.11 -3.94
CA MET A 1 -20.90 -28.77 -4.16
C MET A 1 -20.46 -27.74 -3.13
N SER A 2 -19.77 -28.21 -2.11
CA SER A 2 -19.29 -27.52 -0.91
C SER A 2 -18.12 -26.57 -1.20
N ARG A 3 -18.21 -25.29 -0.80
CA ARG A 3 -17.05 -24.40 -0.60
C ARG A 3 -17.42 -23.16 0.23
N LEU A 4 -17.76 -23.37 1.50
CA LEU A 4 -17.85 -22.28 2.50
C LEU A 4 -17.29 -22.67 3.88
N SER A 5 -16.55 -23.79 4.00
CA SER A 5 -16.08 -24.31 5.29
C SER A 5 -14.63 -23.96 5.66
N GLU A 6 -13.90 -23.16 4.88
CA GLU A 6 -12.45 -22.97 5.08
C GLU A 6 -12.03 -21.66 5.77
N ALA A 7 -12.94 -20.85 6.30
CA ALA A 7 -12.57 -19.62 7.02
C ALA A 7 -12.49 -19.78 8.55
N LYS A 8 -12.64 -21.00 9.09
CA LYS A 8 -12.77 -21.22 10.55
C LYS A 8 -11.46 -21.13 11.35
N ASN A 9 -10.30 -21.07 10.71
CA ASN A 9 -8.99 -21.05 11.38
C ASN A 9 -8.15 -19.80 11.06
N LEU A 10 -8.78 -18.67 10.75
CA LEU A 10 -8.07 -17.40 10.59
C LEU A 10 -7.82 -16.77 11.95
N VAL A 11 -6.68 -17.13 12.55
CA VAL A 11 -6.15 -16.45 13.73
C VAL A 11 -5.36 -15.24 13.26
N TRP A 12 -5.79 -14.05 13.64
CA TRP A 12 -5.01 -12.82 13.44
C TRP A 12 -3.69 -12.95 14.18
N GLN A 13 -2.60 -13.05 13.44
CA GLN A 13 -1.25 -13.03 14.01
C GLN A 13 -0.95 -11.60 14.46
N THR A 14 -0.58 -11.44 15.73
CA THR A 14 -0.13 -10.15 16.25
C THR A 14 1.26 -9.86 15.70
N ALA A 15 1.46 -8.68 15.10
CA ALA A 15 2.77 -8.28 14.64
C ALA A 15 3.70 -8.00 15.84
N ASN A 16 4.96 -8.43 15.76
CA ASN A 16 5.98 -8.15 16.79
C ASN A 16 6.36 -6.67 16.91
N VAL A 17 5.87 -5.81 15.99
CA VAL A 17 6.16 -4.37 15.95
C VAL A 17 4.84 -3.62 15.80
N THR A 18 4.56 -2.75 16.78
CA THR A 18 3.33 -1.95 16.84
C THR A 18 3.35 -0.78 15.85
N ALA A 19 2.19 -0.18 15.59
CA ALA A 19 2.08 1.03 14.78
C ALA A 19 2.82 2.21 15.46
N GLU A 20 2.67 2.35 16.77
CA GLU A 20 3.32 3.39 17.57
C GLU A 20 4.84 3.30 17.50
N ALA A 21 5.41 2.09 17.56
CA ALA A 21 6.85 1.89 17.43
C ALA A 21 7.37 2.37 16.07
N ARG A 22 6.62 2.14 14.98
CA ARG A 22 6.96 2.64 13.64
C ARG A 22 6.84 4.16 13.56
N MET A 23 5.79 4.73 14.16
CA MET A 23 5.58 6.19 14.22
C MET A 23 6.72 6.90 14.96
N GLN A 24 7.18 6.32 16.07
CA GLN A 24 8.31 6.83 16.84
C GLN A 24 9.61 6.74 16.04
N LEU A 25 9.88 5.58 15.40
CA LEU A 25 11.07 5.37 14.57
C LEU A 25 11.15 6.36 13.42
N LEU A 26 10.04 6.54 12.68
CA LEU A 26 9.98 7.42 11.51
C LEU A 26 9.71 8.89 11.86
N ARG A 27 9.40 9.19 13.13
CA ARG A 27 8.92 10.51 13.60
C ARG A 27 7.78 11.06 12.75
N GLN A 28 6.89 10.17 12.29
CA GLN A 28 5.85 10.47 11.32
C GLN A 28 4.58 9.69 11.64
N ARG A 29 3.42 10.31 11.43
CA ARG A 29 2.12 9.62 11.48
C ARG A 29 1.80 9.05 10.10
N PRO A 30 1.50 7.74 9.96
CA PRO A 30 1.11 7.17 8.67
C PRO A 30 -0.28 7.65 8.26
N VAL A 31 -0.46 7.91 6.97
CA VAL A 31 -1.76 8.23 6.35
C VAL A 31 -1.85 7.56 4.99
N THR A 32 -3.06 7.28 4.54
CA THR A 32 -3.34 6.80 3.18
C THR A 32 -4.07 7.88 2.41
N LEU A 33 -3.47 8.34 1.31
CA LEU A 33 -4.14 9.23 0.37
C LEU A 33 -4.73 8.40 -0.78
N TRP A 34 -6.05 8.28 -0.83
CA TRP A 34 -6.73 7.53 -1.88
C TRP A 34 -7.11 8.45 -3.05
N MET A 35 -6.33 8.38 -4.12
CA MET A 35 -6.55 9.18 -5.33
C MET A 35 -7.48 8.45 -6.30
N THR A 36 -8.60 9.08 -6.64
CA THR A 36 -9.66 8.52 -7.48
C THR A 36 -10.05 9.52 -8.57
N GLY A 37 -10.52 9.01 -9.72
CA GLY A 37 -10.83 9.80 -10.91
C GLY A 37 -10.66 9.02 -12.21
N LEU A 38 -11.17 9.60 -13.30
CA LEU A 38 -11.15 9.00 -14.65
C LEU A 38 -9.72 8.66 -15.13
N SER A 39 -9.61 7.75 -16.10
CA SER A 39 -8.34 7.53 -16.81
C SER A 39 -7.88 8.84 -17.46
N GLY A 40 -6.58 9.16 -17.37
CA GLY A 40 -6.04 10.43 -17.84
C GLY A 40 -6.28 11.65 -16.95
N ALA A 41 -7.02 11.54 -15.83
CA ALA A 41 -7.26 12.67 -14.91
C ALA A 41 -6.02 13.14 -14.12
N GLY A 42 -4.82 12.61 -14.40
CA GLY A 42 -3.57 13.03 -13.76
C GLY A 42 -3.29 12.43 -12.38
N LYS A 43 -4.01 11.38 -11.95
CA LYS A 43 -3.83 10.74 -10.64
C LYS A 43 -2.38 10.31 -10.37
N SER A 44 -1.81 9.49 -11.25
CA SER A 44 -0.43 9.01 -11.11
C SER A 44 0.58 10.15 -11.19
N THR A 45 0.37 11.11 -12.11
CA THR A 45 1.21 12.31 -12.22
C THR A 45 1.30 13.08 -10.89
N LEU A 46 0.16 13.33 -10.25
CA LEU A 46 0.13 14.03 -8.97
C LEU A 46 0.64 13.14 -7.81
N ALA A 47 0.38 11.84 -7.81
CA ALA A 47 0.88 10.90 -6.81
C ALA A 47 2.41 10.87 -6.76
N PHE A 48 3.08 10.71 -7.91
CA PHE A 48 4.55 10.69 -8.00
C PHE A 48 5.17 12.06 -7.68
N ALA A 49 4.53 13.16 -8.08
CA ALA A 49 4.99 14.49 -7.70
C ALA A 49 4.91 14.72 -6.18
N LEU A 50 3.82 14.27 -5.55
CA LEU A 50 3.63 14.33 -4.10
C LEU A 50 4.65 13.48 -3.36
N GLU A 51 4.87 12.23 -3.81
CA GLU A 51 5.88 11.33 -3.24
C GLU A 51 7.27 11.96 -3.28
N LYS A 52 7.71 12.44 -4.45
CA LYS A 52 8.98 13.15 -4.60
C LYS A 52 9.09 14.29 -3.59
N ARG A 53 8.05 15.12 -3.48
CA ARG A 53 8.07 16.27 -2.55
C ARG A 53 8.14 15.84 -1.08
N LEU A 54 7.44 14.78 -0.70
CA LEU A 54 7.47 14.25 0.68
C LEU A 54 8.84 13.67 1.02
N ILE A 55 9.45 12.90 0.11
CA ILE A 55 10.81 12.38 0.28
C ILE A 55 11.82 13.52 0.43
N GLU A 56 11.74 14.57 -0.39
CA GLU A 56 12.60 15.76 -0.27
C GLU A 56 12.47 16.47 1.08
N LEU A 57 11.29 16.40 1.71
CA LEU A 57 11.02 16.94 3.04
C LEU A 57 11.40 15.97 4.18
N GLY A 58 11.96 14.80 3.87
CA GLY A 58 12.35 13.79 4.85
C GLY A 58 11.19 12.93 5.36
N HIS A 59 10.06 12.91 4.66
CA HIS A 59 8.90 12.08 5.00
C HIS A 59 8.91 10.77 4.20
N ALA A 60 8.79 9.65 4.89
CA ALA A 60 8.61 8.35 4.23
C ALA A 60 7.27 8.34 3.47
N CYS A 61 7.33 8.08 2.17
CA CYS A 61 6.17 8.03 1.29
C CYS A 61 6.36 6.90 0.26
N PHE A 62 5.25 6.29 -0.16
CA PHE A 62 5.25 5.27 -1.20
C PHE A 62 3.96 5.36 -2.01
N VAL A 63 4.08 5.30 -3.34
CA VAL A 63 2.93 5.27 -4.27
C VAL A 63 2.59 3.84 -4.65
N LEU A 64 1.35 3.44 -4.35
CA LEU A 64 0.74 2.22 -4.87
C LEU A 64 -0.08 2.57 -6.12
N ASP A 65 0.54 2.47 -7.30
CA ASP A 65 -0.14 2.65 -8.57
C ASP A 65 -0.67 1.31 -9.11
N GLY A 66 -1.91 1.29 -9.59
CA GLY A 66 -2.54 0.10 -10.12
C GLY A 66 -1.79 -0.49 -11.32
N ASP A 67 -1.10 0.31 -12.11
CA ASP A 67 -0.22 -0.21 -13.18
C ASP A 67 0.98 -0.96 -12.58
N ASN A 68 1.68 -0.36 -11.61
CA ASN A 68 2.85 -0.97 -10.95
C ASN A 68 2.50 -2.23 -10.13
N VAL A 69 1.36 -2.21 -9.42
CA VAL A 69 0.87 -3.35 -8.63
C VAL A 69 0.48 -4.53 -9.54
N ARG A 70 -0.11 -4.26 -10.72
CA ARG A 70 -0.49 -5.30 -11.69
C ARG A 70 0.71 -6.04 -12.27
N HIS A 71 1.87 -5.41 -12.34
CA HIS A 71 3.10 -6.06 -12.82
C HIS A 71 3.82 -6.90 -11.74
N GLY A 72 3.63 -6.61 -10.45
CA GLY A 72 4.40 -7.23 -9.36
C GLY A 72 3.63 -8.15 -8.40
N LEU A 73 2.30 -8.02 -8.30
CA LEU A 73 1.46 -8.77 -7.33
C LEU A 73 0.37 -9.63 -8.00
N GLY A 74 0.55 -9.95 -9.30
CA GLY A 74 -0.23 -10.98 -9.98
C GLY A 74 0.40 -12.37 -9.83
N PRO A 75 -0.33 -13.47 -10.11
CA PRO A 75 0.29 -14.78 -10.19
C PRO A 75 1.37 -14.74 -11.28
N VAL A 76 2.63 -14.93 -10.89
CA VAL A 76 3.67 -15.37 -11.82
C VAL A 76 3.22 -16.73 -12.32
N ASN A 77 2.79 -16.81 -13.59
CA ASN A 77 2.62 -18.10 -14.24
C ASN A 77 4.00 -18.75 -14.30
N ALA A 78 4.26 -19.66 -13.36
CA ALA A 78 5.36 -20.61 -13.44
C ALA A 78 5.01 -21.62 -14.53
N ASN A 79 5.44 -21.34 -15.76
CA ASN A 79 5.64 -22.34 -16.81
C ASN A 79 7.14 -22.50 -17.01
#